data_AF-A0A353NCZ2-F1
#
_entry.id   AF-A0A353NCZ2-F1
#
_cell.length_a   1.000
_cell.length_b   1.000
_cell.length_c   1.000
_cell.angle_alpha   90.00
_cell.angle_beta   90.00
_cell.angle_gamma   90.00
#
_symmetry.space_group_name_H-M   'P 1'
#
loop_
_entity.id
_entity.type
_entity.pdbx_description
1 polymer ?
#
loop_
_entity_poly.entity_id
_entity_poly.type
_entity_poly.pdbx_seq_one_letter_code
_entity_poly.pdbx_strand_id
1 'polypeptide(L)'
;MGKILTKVFGSSNERYLKSLKPIVNRINELEKDVQLLDDEALAAKTVEFKQRVVNGESLDELLPEAFAVVREAGKRVLGERHYDVQLIGGIVLHQGKIAEMKTGEGKTLTSTLAVYLNGLSGNGVHVVTVNDYLAARDSEWMGKIYRFLGMSCGKIVHGLNDEDRRAAYAADITYGTNNE
;
A
#
# COMPACT_ATOMS: atom_id res chain seq x y z
N MET A 1 36.35 9.91 -17.72
CA MET A 1 36.34 8.90 -16.64
C MET A 1 34.91 8.55 -16.15
N GLY A 2 33.98 9.48 -15.96
CA GLY A 2 32.64 9.18 -15.39
C GLY A 2 31.65 8.36 -16.24
N LYS A 3 31.66 8.45 -17.58
CA LYS A 3 30.72 7.73 -18.46
C LYS A 3 31.02 6.23 -18.66
N ILE A 4 32.24 5.78 -18.32
CA ILE A 4 32.65 4.38 -18.46
C ILE A 4 32.36 3.60 -17.17
N LEU A 5 32.51 4.22 -16.00
CA LEU A 5 32.19 3.61 -14.70
C LEU A 5 30.67 3.40 -14.49
N THR A 6 29.82 4.30 -14.99
CA THR A 6 28.35 4.12 -14.95
C THR A 6 27.86 3.01 -15.87
N LYS A 7 28.54 2.72 -16.98
CA LYS A 7 28.22 1.59 -17.87
C LYS A 7 28.48 0.23 -17.23
N VAL A 8 29.43 0.13 -16.30
CA VAL A 8 29.84 -1.13 -15.66
C VAL A 8 29.09 -1.39 -14.35
N PHE A 9 28.81 -0.33 -13.55
CA PHE A 9 28.18 -0.45 -12.23
C PHE A 9 26.72 0.04 -12.17
N GLY A 10 26.16 0.48 -13.29
CA GLY A 10 24.83 1.09 -13.37
C GLY A 10 24.76 2.49 -12.73
N SER A 11 23.63 3.18 -12.92
CA SER A 11 23.31 4.40 -12.16
C SER A 11 23.03 4.11 -10.68
N SER A 12 23.06 5.14 -9.82
CA SER A 12 22.65 4.98 -8.41
C SER A 12 21.23 4.43 -8.29
N ASN A 13 20.33 4.90 -9.16
CA ASN A 13 18.94 4.45 -9.23
C ASN A 13 18.85 2.99 -9.66
N GLU A 14 19.61 2.54 -10.66
CA GLU A 14 19.64 1.13 -11.05
C GLU A 14 20.13 0.22 -9.92
N ARG A 15 21.15 0.64 -9.16
CA ARG A 15 21.62 -0.13 -8.00
C ARG A 15 20.56 -0.22 -6.91
N TYR A 16 19.88 0.89 -6.62
CA TYR A 16 18.78 0.91 -5.67
C TYR A 16 17.61 0.02 -6.12
N LEU A 17 17.17 0.11 -7.38
CA LEU A 17 16.12 -0.77 -7.90
C LEU A 17 16.52 -2.24 -7.85
N LYS A 18 17.79 -2.56 -8.15
CA LYS A 18 18.33 -3.92 -7.99
C LYS A 18 18.31 -4.39 -6.54
N SER A 19 18.57 -3.50 -5.56
CA SER A 19 18.51 -3.88 -4.14
C SER A 19 17.10 -4.16 -3.64
N LEU A 20 16.05 -3.71 -4.34
CA LEU A 20 14.66 -4.03 -4.00
C LEU A 20 14.21 -5.40 -4.57
N LYS A 21 14.92 -5.94 -5.56
CA LYS A 21 14.55 -7.20 -6.23
C LYS A 21 14.40 -8.40 -5.27
N PRO A 22 15.26 -8.59 -4.24
CA PRO A 22 15.07 -9.67 -3.27
C PRO A 22 13.72 -9.58 -2.52
N ILE A 23 13.28 -8.36 -2.19
CA ILE A 23 12.00 -8.13 -1.51
C ILE A 23 10.83 -8.48 -2.44
N VAL A 24 10.88 -8.03 -3.70
CA VAL A 24 9.88 -8.37 -4.73
C VAL A 24 9.80 -9.88 -4.94
N ASN A 25 10.95 -10.56 -5.03
CA ASN A 25 10.99 -12.00 -5.16
C ASN A 25 10.34 -12.69 -3.95
N ARG A 26 10.62 -12.21 -2.73
CA ARG A 26 10.00 -12.76 -1.52
C ARG A 26 8.48 -12.60 -1.52
N ILE A 27 7.95 -11.46 -1.95
CA ILE A 27 6.51 -11.24 -2.12
C ILE A 27 5.93 -12.23 -3.14
N ASN A 28 6.60 -12.40 -4.28
CA ASN A 28 6.18 -13.34 -5.34
C ASN A 28 6.18 -14.79 -4.86
N GLU A 29 7.16 -15.19 -4.05
CA GLU A 29 7.23 -16.54 -3.48
C GLU A 29 6.09 -16.84 -2.51
N LEU A 30 5.67 -15.84 -1.71
CA LEU A 30 4.58 -15.96 -0.74
C LEU A 30 3.21 -16.05 -1.40
N GLU A 31 3.07 -15.56 -2.63
CA GLU A 31 1.80 -15.54 -3.35
C GLU A 31 1.15 -16.93 -3.45
N LYS A 32 1.95 -17.98 -3.66
CA LYS A 32 1.44 -19.37 -3.75
C LYS A 32 0.77 -19.83 -2.45
N ASP A 33 1.26 -19.37 -1.29
CA ASP A 33 0.75 -19.75 0.02
C ASP A 33 -0.48 -18.89 0.36
N VAL A 34 -0.43 -17.60 0.03
CA VAL A 34 -1.55 -16.66 0.22
C VAL A 34 -2.76 -17.01 -0.65
N GLN A 35 -2.53 -17.48 -1.89
CA GLN A 35 -3.60 -17.92 -2.80
C GLN A 35 -4.43 -19.09 -2.26
N LEU A 36 -3.87 -19.90 -1.36
CA LEU A 36 -4.55 -21.05 -0.76
C LEU A 36 -5.48 -20.65 0.40
N LEU A 37 -5.35 -19.44 0.93
CA LEU A 37 -6.22 -18.94 1.99
C LEU A 37 -7.62 -18.69 1.42
N ASP A 38 -8.66 -19.03 2.16
CA ASP A 38 -10.00 -18.50 1.88
C ASP A 38 -10.09 -17.01 2.28
N ASP A 39 -11.23 -16.38 1.99
CA ASP A 39 -11.41 -14.95 2.24
C ASP A 39 -11.35 -14.60 3.73
N GLU A 40 -11.86 -15.48 4.59
CA GLU A 40 -11.87 -15.31 6.04
C GLU A 40 -10.45 -15.38 6.61
N ALA A 41 -9.67 -16.38 6.20
CA ALA A 41 -8.27 -16.53 6.58
C ALA A 41 -7.40 -15.40 6.03
N LEU A 42 -7.67 -14.93 4.81
CA LEU A 42 -6.96 -13.80 4.21
C LEU A 42 -7.22 -12.50 4.98
N ALA A 43 -8.47 -12.23 5.37
CA ALA A 43 -8.83 -11.10 6.22
C ALA A 43 -8.22 -11.22 7.63
N ALA A 44 -8.18 -12.43 8.19
CA ALA A 44 -7.61 -12.69 9.51
C ALA A 44 -6.11 -12.38 9.60
N LYS A 45 -5.37 -12.38 8.47
CA LYS A 45 -3.98 -11.94 8.43
C LYS A 45 -3.79 -10.54 8.99
N THR A 46 -4.75 -9.62 8.80
CA THR A 46 -4.68 -8.27 9.38
C THR A 46 -4.61 -8.30 10.91
N VAL A 47 -5.38 -9.17 11.56
CA VAL A 47 -5.36 -9.31 13.03
C VAL A 47 -4.03 -9.86 13.51
N GLU A 48 -3.53 -10.90 12.84
CA GLU A 48 -2.20 -11.47 13.11
C GLU A 48 -1.10 -10.42 12.97
N PHE A 49 -1.12 -9.66 11.88
CA PHE A 49 -0.15 -8.62 11.56
C PHE A 49 -0.18 -7.48 12.57
N LYS A 50 -1.36 -6.96 12.94
CA LYS A 50 -1.49 -5.96 14.00
C LYS A 50 -0.91 -6.48 15.32
N GLN A 51 -1.16 -7.74 15.69
CA GLN A 51 -0.60 -8.33 16.90
C GLN A 51 0.93 -8.46 16.85
N ARG A 52 1.50 -8.85 15.71
CA ARG A 52 2.95 -8.93 15.48
C ARG A 52 3.63 -7.56 15.63
N VAL A 53 3.02 -6.51 15.07
CA VAL A 53 3.50 -5.12 15.24
C VAL A 53 3.43 -4.68 16.69
N VAL A 54 2.34 -4.96 17.41
CA VAL A 54 2.22 -4.68 18.86
C VAL A 54 3.29 -5.43 19.67
N ASN A 55 3.65 -6.63 19.24
CA ASN A 55 4.71 -7.43 19.86
C ASN A 55 6.14 -6.98 19.49
N GLY A 56 6.29 -5.95 18.66
CA GLY A 56 7.57 -5.30 18.36
C GLY A 56 8.20 -5.69 17.03
N GLU A 57 7.53 -6.48 16.18
CA GLU A 57 8.01 -6.72 14.82
C GLU A 57 7.91 -5.44 13.98
N SER A 58 8.96 -5.13 13.23
CA SER A 58 8.98 -3.92 12.41
C SER A 58 8.12 -4.06 11.15
N LEU A 59 7.61 -2.94 10.63
CA LEU A 59 6.86 -2.94 9.37
C LEU A 59 7.73 -3.37 8.18
N ASP A 60 9.05 -3.12 8.23
CA ASP A 60 10.00 -3.56 7.20
C ASP A 60 10.11 -5.09 7.14
N GLU A 61 10.11 -5.76 8.30
CA GLU A 61 10.11 -7.23 8.39
C GLU A 61 8.79 -7.82 7.88
N LEU A 62 7.68 -7.16 8.20
CA LEU A 62 6.34 -7.59 7.82
C LEU A 62 5.98 -7.33 6.35
N LEU A 63 6.70 -6.40 5.70
CA LEU A 63 6.38 -5.89 4.37
C LEU A 63 6.11 -6.99 3.34
N PRO A 64 6.95 -8.04 3.21
CA PRO A 64 6.73 -9.04 2.16
C PRO A 64 5.41 -9.80 2.30
N GLU A 65 5.03 -10.15 3.54
CA GLU A 65 3.78 -10.85 3.83
C GLU A 65 2.57 -9.94 3.66
N ALA A 66 2.63 -8.71 4.18
CA ALA A 66 1.57 -7.73 4.03
C ALA A 66 1.30 -7.39 2.55
N PHE A 67 2.35 -7.23 1.75
CA PHE A 67 2.21 -6.93 0.32
C PHE A 67 1.63 -8.11 -0.46
N ALA A 68 1.98 -9.35 -0.10
CA ALA A 68 1.39 -10.54 -0.71
C ALA A 68 -0.12 -10.64 -0.40
N VAL A 69 -0.52 -10.35 0.84
CA VAL A 69 -1.94 -10.30 1.25
C VAL A 69 -2.71 -9.22 0.50
N VAL A 70 -2.18 -8.01 0.41
CA VAL A 70 -2.83 -6.90 -0.32
C VAL A 70 -2.94 -7.19 -1.82
N ARG A 71 -1.92 -7.81 -2.41
CA ARG A 71 -1.95 -8.23 -3.82
C ARG A 71 -3.08 -9.23 -4.07
N GLU A 72 -3.21 -10.25 -3.22
CA GLU A 72 -4.27 -11.25 -3.38
C GLU A 72 -5.65 -10.62 -3.15
N ALA A 73 -5.80 -9.73 -2.17
CA ALA A 73 -7.03 -8.97 -1.96
C ALA A 73 -7.39 -8.10 -3.18
N GLY A 74 -6.42 -7.42 -3.81
CA GLY A 74 -6.63 -6.67 -5.04
C GLY A 74 -7.16 -7.56 -6.18
N LYS A 75 -6.58 -8.75 -6.34
CA LYS A 75 -7.03 -9.73 -7.33
C LYS A 75 -8.45 -10.22 -7.05
N ARG A 76 -8.80 -10.55 -5.81
CA ARG A 76 -10.13 -11.06 -5.45
C ARG A 76 -11.22 -10.01 -5.54
N VAL A 77 -10.94 -8.81 -5.05
CA VAL A 77 -11.94 -7.76 -4.85
C VAL A 77 -12.11 -6.87 -6.09
N LEU A 78 -11.02 -6.60 -6.81
CA LEU A 78 -11.02 -5.72 -7.98
C LEU A 78 -10.76 -6.46 -9.30
N GLY A 79 -10.33 -7.72 -9.27
CA GLY A 79 -9.84 -8.42 -10.45
C GLY A 79 -8.45 -7.95 -10.90
N GLU A 80 -7.76 -7.14 -10.07
CA GLU A 80 -6.50 -6.48 -10.42
C GLU A 80 -5.36 -7.00 -9.54
N ARG A 81 -4.48 -7.81 -10.11
CA ARG A 81 -3.26 -8.28 -9.43
C ARG A 81 -2.13 -7.27 -9.65
N HIS A 82 -1.47 -6.83 -8.57
CA HIS A 82 -0.32 -5.93 -8.68
C HIS A 82 0.83 -6.52 -9.51
N TYR A 83 1.35 -5.74 -10.44
CA TYR A 83 2.60 -6.02 -11.15
C TYR A 83 3.83 -5.80 -10.27
N ASP A 84 4.97 -6.38 -10.64
CA ASP A 84 6.22 -6.24 -9.88
C ASP A 84 6.71 -4.78 -9.81
N VAL A 85 6.46 -3.99 -10.86
CA VAL A 85 6.76 -2.54 -10.85
C VAL A 85 5.90 -1.77 -9.84
N GLN A 86 4.68 -2.24 -9.57
CA GLN A 86 3.80 -1.68 -8.56
C GLN A 86 4.25 -2.10 -7.16
N LEU A 87 4.72 -3.33 -6.97
CA LEU A 87 5.37 -3.73 -5.72
C LEU A 87 6.58 -2.84 -5.39
N ILE A 88 7.43 -2.57 -6.38
CA ILE A 88 8.55 -1.63 -6.24
C ILE A 88 8.04 -0.25 -5.82
N GLY A 89 7.01 0.26 -6.49
CA GLY A 89 6.41 1.55 -6.12
C GLY A 89 5.90 1.57 -4.68
N GLY A 90 5.22 0.52 -4.23
CA GLY A 90 4.77 0.37 -2.85
C GLY A 90 5.93 0.35 -1.84
N ILE A 91 7.01 -0.37 -2.13
CA ILE A 91 8.20 -0.40 -1.27
C ILE A 91 8.82 1.00 -1.17
N VAL A 92 8.94 1.70 -2.29
CA VAL A 92 9.48 3.08 -2.34
C VAL A 92 8.62 4.03 -1.51
N LEU A 93 7.29 3.93 -1.60
CA LEU A 93 6.36 4.73 -0.79
C LEU A 93 6.50 4.42 0.71
N HIS A 94 6.60 3.15 1.09
CA HIS A 94 6.81 2.77 2.50
C HIS A 94 8.13 3.34 3.05
N GLN A 95 9.18 3.38 2.23
CA GLN A 95 10.46 4.00 2.59
C GLN A 95 10.44 5.53 2.68
N GLY A 96 9.27 6.18 2.56
CA GLY A 96 9.12 7.64 2.63
C GLY A 96 9.71 8.37 1.42
N LYS A 97 9.80 7.70 0.26
CA LYS A 97 10.35 8.26 -0.98
C LYS A 97 9.27 8.49 -2.02
N ILE A 98 9.61 9.24 -3.06
CA ILE A 98 8.74 9.49 -4.21
C ILE A 98 8.88 8.35 -5.22
N ALA A 99 7.79 7.62 -5.47
CA ALA A 99 7.69 6.66 -6.54
C ALA A 99 7.28 7.36 -7.86
N GLU A 100 8.24 7.71 -8.71
CA GLU A 100 7.94 8.22 -10.05
C GLU A 100 7.45 7.09 -10.96
N MET A 101 6.16 7.12 -11.29
CA MET A 101 5.51 6.13 -12.15
C MET A 101 4.79 6.85 -13.29
N LYS A 102 4.90 6.33 -14.51
CA LYS A 102 4.22 6.90 -15.68
C LYS A 102 2.70 6.79 -15.55
N THR A 103 1.98 7.59 -16.33
CA THR A 103 0.52 7.45 -16.45
C THR A 103 0.17 6.08 -17.02
N GLY A 104 -0.83 5.42 -16.45
CA GLY A 104 -1.21 4.05 -16.82
C GLY A 104 -0.56 2.94 -15.99
N GLU A 105 0.49 3.23 -15.21
CA GLU A 105 1.17 2.23 -14.36
C GLU A 105 0.38 1.80 -13.10
N GLY A 106 -0.84 2.31 -12.92
CA GLY A 106 -1.70 1.97 -11.78
C GLY A 106 -1.22 2.52 -10.44
N LYS A 107 -0.92 3.84 -10.38
CA LYS A 107 -0.51 4.55 -9.15
C LYS A 107 -1.49 4.38 -7.99
N THR A 108 -2.79 4.43 -8.28
CA THR A 108 -3.86 4.29 -7.28
C THR A 108 -3.88 2.90 -6.65
N LEU A 109 -3.73 1.84 -7.45
CA LEU A 109 -3.61 0.47 -6.94
C LEU A 109 -2.28 0.26 -6.21
N THR A 110 -1.20 0.87 -6.69
CA THR A 110 0.14 0.75 -6.09
C THR A 110 0.18 1.28 -4.65
N SER A 111 -0.50 2.40 -4.37
CA SER A 111 -0.48 3.00 -3.04
C SER A 111 -1.08 2.09 -1.96
N THR A 112 -2.01 1.19 -2.32
CA THR A 112 -2.68 0.31 -1.35
C THR A 112 -1.73 -0.57 -0.57
N LEU A 113 -0.61 -0.97 -1.18
CA LEU A 113 0.42 -1.79 -0.55
C LEU A 113 1.02 -1.08 0.67
N ALA A 114 1.53 0.14 0.45
CA ALA A 114 2.16 0.93 1.50
C ALA A 114 1.13 1.46 2.50
N VAL A 115 -0.06 1.84 2.03
CA VAL A 115 -1.15 2.35 2.88
C VAL A 115 -1.62 1.28 3.85
N TYR A 116 -1.87 0.06 3.38
CA TYR A 116 -2.23 -1.06 4.24
C TYR A 116 -1.14 -1.37 5.27
N LEU A 117 0.11 -1.54 4.82
CA LEU A 117 1.23 -1.88 5.71
C LEU A 117 1.39 -0.85 6.85
N ASN A 118 1.42 0.44 6.51
CA ASN A 118 1.58 1.48 7.52
C ASN A 118 0.35 1.63 8.42
N GLY A 119 -0.85 1.35 7.90
CA GLY A 119 -2.09 1.35 8.68
C GLY A 119 -2.14 0.26 9.75
N LEU A 120 -1.34 -0.81 9.64
CA LEU A 120 -1.21 -1.84 10.68
C LEU A 120 -0.65 -1.29 12.00
N SER A 121 0.02 -0.13 11.98
CA SER A 121 0.51 0.53 13.19
C SER A 121 -0.60 1.11 14.08
N GLY A 122 -1.82 1.26 13.55
CA GLY A 122 -2.95 1.84 14.27
C GLY A 122 -2.91 3.37 14.44
N ASN A 123 -1.91 4.06 13.86
CA ASN A 123 -1.77 5.52 13.96
C ASN A 123 -2.52 6.30 12.86
N GLY A 124 -3.23 5.59 11.98
CA GLY A 124 -3.90 6.18 10.81
C GLY A 124 -2.94 6.45 9.64
N VAL A 125 -3.48 6.42 8.42
CA VAL A 125 -2.76 6.79 7.19
C VAL A 125 -3.59 7.80 6.40
N HIS A 126 -2.98 8.93 6.04
CA HIS A 126 -3.62 9.94 5.20
C HIS A 126 -3.19 9.81 3.74
N VAL A 127 -4.17 9.65 2.84
CA VAL A 127 -3.97 9.60 1.39
C VAL A 127 -4.48 10.89 0.77
N VAL A 128 -3.56 11.75 0.35
CA VAL A 128 -3.88 13.08 -0.19
C VAL A 128 -4.01 13.02 -1.70
N THR A 129 -5.09 13.58 -2.21
CA THR A 129 -5.38 13.74 -3.65
C THR A 129 -5.55 15.22 -4.01
N VAL A 130 -5.65 15.54 -5.30
CA VAL A 130 -5.71 16.94 -5.76
C VAL A 130 -7.12 17.56 -5.68
N ASN A 131 -8.17 16.76 -5.49
CA ASN A 131 -9.55 17.25 -5.36
C ASN A 131 -10.48 16.21 -4.71
N ASP A 132 -11.61 16.69 -4.20
CA ASP A 132 -12.60 15.87 -3.50
C ASP A 132 -13.16 14.72 -4.34
N TYR A 133 -13.28 14.91 -5.65
CA TYR A 133 -13.75 13.86 -6.55
C TYR A 133 -12.80 12.66 -6.54
N LEU A 134 -11.49 12.89 -6.64
CA LEU A 134 -10.49 11.83 -6.58
C LEU A 134 -10.41 11.21 -5.18
N ALA A 135 -10.49 12.01 -4.11
CA ALA A 135 -10.54 11.50 -2.74
C ALA A 135 -11.75 10.56 -2.55
N ALA A 136 -12.93 10.98 -2.98
CA ALA A 136 -14.14 10.16 -2.90
C ALA A 136 -14.03 8.90 -3.75
N ARG A 137 -13.67 9.02 -5.04
CA ARG A 137 -13.53 7.88 -5.95
C ARG A 137 -12.52 6.86 -5.42
N ASP A 138 -11.34 7.31 -5.01
CA ASP A 138 -10.25 6.41 -4.62
C ASP A 138 -10.53 5.76 -3.26
N SER A 139 -11.13 6.47 -2.30
CA SER A 139 -11.58 5.89 -1.02
C SER A 139 -12.68 4.84 -1.19
N GLU A 140 -13.58 5.03 -2.16
CA GLU A 140 -14.64 4.06 -2.47
C GLU A 140 -14.08 2.86 -3.21
N TRP A 141 -13.20 3.09 -4.19
CA TRP A 141 -12.63 2.04 -5.04
C TRP A 141 -11.56 1.23 -4.32
N MET A 142 -10.46 1.85 -3.88
CA MET A 142 -9.38 1.17 -3.17
C MET A 142 -9.80 0.74 -1.76
N GLY A 143 -10.73 1.49 -1.14
CA GLY A 143 -11.27 1.09 0.16
C GLY A 143 -11.98 -0.26 0.18
N LYS A 144 -12.35 -0.82 -0.98
CA LYS A 144 -12.85 -2.20 -1.05
C LYS A 144 -11.78 -3.20 -0.59
N ILE A 145 -10.51 -2.98 -0.96
CA ILE A 145 -9.39 -3.83 -0.52
C ILE A 145 -9.21 -3.72 0.99
N TYR A 146 -9.17 -2.50 1.54
CA TYR A 146 -8.97 -2.30 2.98
C TYR A 146 -10.11 -2.90 3.81
N ARG A 147 -11.37 -2.66 3.41
CA ARG A 147 -12.54 -3.20 4.10
C ARG A 147 -12.61 -4.73 4.01
N PHE A 148 -12.26 -5.30 2.86
CA PHE A 148 -12.13 -6.76 2.72
C PHE A 148 -11.10 -7.33 3.70
N LEU A 149 -9.97 -6.63 3.90
CA LEU A 149 -8.95 -7.00 4.87
C LEU A 149 -9.26 -6.52 6.31
N GLY A 150 -10.49 -6.10 6.61
CA GLY A 150 -10.91 -5.73 7.96
C GLY A 150 -10.40 -4.36 8.47
N MET A 151 -9.95 -3.48 7.57
CA MET A 151 -9.55 -2.11 7.91
C MET A 151 -10.63 -1.10 7.53
N SER A 152 -10.78 -0.06 8.35
CA SER A 152 -11.69 1.05 8.10
C SER A 152 -11.08 2.08 7.13
N CYS A 153 -11.91 2.68 6.28
CA CYS A 153 -11.47 3.67 5.29
C CYS A 153 -12.48 4.82 5.25
N GLY A 154 -12.04 6.00 5.67
CA GLY A 154 -12.78 7.26 5.66
C GLY A 154 -12.37 8.19 4.52
N LYS A 155 -13.16 9.23 4.30
CA LYS A 155 -12.85 10.32 3.37
C LYS A 155 -13.23 11.67 3.96
N ILE A 156 -12.40 12.68 3.71
CA ILE A 156 -12.65 14.09 4.01
C ILE A 156 -12.90 14.80 2.69
N VAL A 157 -14.11 15.36 2.54
CA VAL A 157 -14.54 16.15 1.38
C VAL A 157 -15.32 17.35 1.87
N HIS A 158 -15.52 18.34 1.00
CA HIS A 158 -16.28 19.52 1.32
C HIS A 158 -17.71 19.19 1.78
N GLY A 159 -18.20 19.92 2.80
CA GLY A 159 -19.55 19.78 3.34
C GLY A 159 -19.72 18.81 4.52
N LEU A 160 -18.65 18.12 4.95
CA LEU A 160 -18.68 17.32 6.18
C LEU A 160 -18.74 18.20 7.43
N ASN A 161 -19.59 17.82 8.39
CA ASN A 161 -19.63 18.41 9.72
C ASN A 161 -18.49 17.87 10.62
N ASP A 162 -18.31 18.46 11.79
CA ASP A 162 -17.22 18.10 12.72
C ASP A 162 -17.29 16.64 13.23
N GLU A 163 -18.50 16.08 13.35
CA GLU A 163 -18.70 14.71 13.80
C GLU A 163 -18.27 13.72 12.71
N ASP A 164 -18.70 13.96 11.47
CA ASP A 164 -18.32 13.15 10.30
C ASP A 164 -16.81 13.21 10.06
N ARG A 165 -16.20 14.40 10.20
CA ARG A 165 -14.74 14.56 10.09
C ARG A 165 -14.01 13.77 11.15
N ARG A 166 -14.45 13.85 12.41
CA ARG A 166 -13.85 13.08 13.51
C ARG A 166 -13.96 11.57 13.25
N ALA A 167 -15.10 11.10 12.77
CA ALA A 167 -15.29 9.69 12.41
C ALA A 167 -14.38 9.27 11.26
N ALA A 168 -14.22 10.11 10.23
CA ALA A 168 -13.32 9.85 9.11
C ALA A 168 -11.85 9.76 9.56
N TYR A 169 -11.35 10.70 10.38
CA TYR A 169 -9.98 10.64 10.91
C TYR A 169 -9.75 9.48 11.89
N ALA A 170 -10.79 8.95 12.52
CA ALA A 170 -10.68 7.78 13.39
C ALA A 170 -10.53 6.46 12.60
N ALA A 171 -10.67 6.49 11.27
CA ALA A 171 -10.45 5.33 10.42
C ALA A 171 -8.96 4.98 10.30
N ASP A 172 -8.65 3.71 10.04
CA ASP A 172 -7.29 3.25 9.81
C ASP A 172 -6.66 3.95 8.57
N ILE A 173 -7.47 4.26 7.56
CA ILE A 173 -7.10 5.02 6.37
C ILE A 173 -8.07 6.18 6.16
N THR A 174 -7.54 7.38 5.88
CA THR A 174 -8.33 8.57 5.54
C THR A 174 -7.88 9.14 4.21
N TYR A 175 -8.79 9.26 3.24
CA TYR A 175 -8.53 10.01 2.00
C TYR A 175 -8.96 11.46 2.14
N GLY A 176 -8.26 12.39 1.48
CA GLY A 176 -8.64 13.79 1.49
C GLY A 176 -7.93 14.60 0.42
N THR A 177 -8.04 15.92 0.54
CA THR A 177 -7.23 16.87 -0.25
C THR A 177 -6.20 17.55 0.65
N ASN A 178 -5.31 18.32 0.05
CA ASN A 178 -4.31 19.11 0.78
C ASN A 178 -4.88 20.40 1.41
N ASN A 179 -6.09 20.80 0.99
CA ASN A 179 -6.76 22.00 1.51
C ASN A 179 -7.63 21.69 2.74
N GLU A 180 -7.93 20.41 2.95
CA GLU A 180 -8.72 19.86 4.06
C GLU A 180 -7.81 19.29 5.14
#